data_AF-A0A6N9U0Y2-F1
#
_entry.id   AF-A0A6N9U0Y2-F1
#
_cell.length_a   1.000
_cell.length_b   1.000
_cell.length_c   1.000
_cell.angle_alpha   90.00
_cell.angle_beta   90.00
_cell.angle_gamma   90.00
#
_symmetry.space_group_name_H-M   'P 1'
#
loop_
_entity.id
_entity.type
_entity.pdbx_description
1 polymer ?
#
loop_
_entity_poly.entity_id
_entity_poly.type
_entity_poly.pdbx_seq_one_letter_code
_entity_poly.pdbx_strand_id
1 'polypeptide(L)'
;TKWVAQAGSPGALTAVAATTVVGTRFALLGATPVAAALLALAALLWPVLLVPVVRGWGPRMPGAVFLGCVATEGLAVLGATLSATTSTAWPAHAALVPFWFGLVLYAVALFRFDPREVVRGAGDQWVAGGALAISALAGAKLLTAARSGPYLWNDEVDRALRYATVAVLALALAWYAVLLVSEVMRPRFRYDVRRWSTVFPLGMTAAATLSVATAVSAPWLTHPGRVLVWVAVAGWLTVAAGAVVAARTDLRSLSAEGGTRPTAPPR
;
A
#
# COMPACT_ATOMS: atom_id res chain seq x y z
N THR A 1 14.89 -15.71 19.01
CA THR A 1 14.01 -16.62 18.21
C THR A 1 13.74 -16.01 16.84
N LYS A 2 13.76 -16.81 15.78
CA LYS A 2 13.60 -16.38 14.37
C LYS A 2 12.36 -15.48 14.11
N TRP A 3 11.31 -15.69 14.90
CA TRP A 3 10.06 -14.91 14.90
C TRP A 3 10.23 -13.44 15.28
N VAL A 4 11.07 -13.13 16.29
CA VAL A 4 11.29 -11.74 16.74
C VAL A 4 12.07 -10.95 15.68
N ALA A 5 13.02 -11.60 14.99
CA ALA A 5 13.78 -11.00 13.90
C ALA A 5 12.91 -10.73 12.66
N GLN A 6 11.94 -11.62 12.35
CA GLN A 6 10.98 -11.41 11.26
C GLN A 6 9.94 -10.33 11.58
N ALA A 7 9.48 -10.25 12.84
CA ALA A 7 8.55 -9.22 13.29
C ALA A 7 9.14 -7.81 13.25
N GLY A 8 10.46 -7.67 13.41
CA GLY A 8 11.17 -6.40 13.23
C GLY A 8 11.42 -6.00 11.76
N SER A 9 11.11 -6.88 10.80
CA SER A 9 11.27 -6.55 9.38
C SER A 9 10.11 -5.67 8.90
N PRO A 10 10.35 -4.65 8.06
CA PRO A 10 9.28 -3.82 7.50
C PRO A 10 8.20 -4.63 6.76
N GLY A 11 8.55 -5.81 6.25
CA GLY A 11 7.60 -6.74 5.61
C GLY A 11 6.51 -7.26 6.55
N ALA A 12 6.73 -7.33 7.86
CA ALA A 12 5.70 -7.80 8.81
C ALA A 12 4.43 -6.94 8.79
N LEU A 13 4.57 -5.65 8.48
CA LEU A 13 3.46 -4.70 8.38
C LEU A 13 2.55 -4.96 7.17
N THR A 14 2.99 -5.75 6.20
CA THR A 14 2.10 -6.20 5.11
C THR A 14 0.92 -7.01 5.62
N ALA A 15 1.06 -7.71 6.76
CA ALA A 15 -0.06 -8.43 7.37
C ALA A 15 -1.17 -7.46 7.78
N VAL A 16 -0.82 -6.37 8.48
CA VAL A 16 -1.76 -5.31 8.88
C VAL A 16 -2.40 -4.67 7.65
N ALA A 17 -1.58 -4.30 6.66
CA ALA A 17 -2.08 -3.72 5.42
C ALA A 17 -3.06 -4.66 4.69
N ALA A 18 -2.73 -5.95 4.57
CA ALA A 18 -3.59 -6.94 3.93
C ALA A 18 -4.92 -7.13 4.70
N THR A 19 -4.87 -7.24 6.02
CA THR A 19 -6.06 -7.34 6.87
C THR A 19 -6.99 -6.14 6.66
N THR A 20 -6.43 -4.93 6.59
CA THR A 20 -7.24 -3.72 6.37
C THR A 20 -7.88 -3.69 4.98
N VAL A 21 -7.13 -4.05 3.91
CA VAL A 21 -7.67 -4.12 2.53
C VAL A 21 -8.80 -5.14 2.43
N VAL A 22 -8.63 -6.33 3.00
CA VAL A 22 -9.69 -7.36 3.03
C VAL A 22 -10.90 -6.88 3.83
N GLY A 23 -10.66 -6.25 4.99
CA GLY A 23 -11.72 -5.65 5.80
C GLY A 23 -12.49 -4.57 5.04
N THR A 24 -11.81 -3.72 4.27
CA THR A 24 -12.45 -2.69 3.45
C THR A 24 -13.37 -3.31 2.41
N ARG A 25 -12.97 -4.44 1.81
CA ARG A 25 -13.82 -5.16 0.86
C ARG A 25 -15.05 -5.75 1.52
N PHE A 26 -14.92 -6.37 2.69
CA PHE A 26 -16.09 -6.86 3.44
C PHE A 26 -17.05 -5.72 3.84
N ALA A 27 -16.52 -4.56 4.24
CA ALA A 27 -17.34 -3.39 4.56
C ALA A 27 -18.18 -2.95 3.35
N LEU A 28 -17.55 -2.84 2.18
CA LEU A 28 -18.22 -2.45 0.93
C LEU A 28 -19.23 -3.49 0.43
N LEU A 29 -19.08 -4.77 0.81
CA LEU A 29 -20.02 -5.84 0.51
C LEU A 29 -21.17 -5.94 1.54
N GLY A 30 -21.20 -5.06 2.55
CA GLY A 30 -22.22 -5.06 3.60
C GLY A 30 -21.99 -6.05 4.74
N ALA A 31 -20.87 -6.77 4.76
CA ALA A 31 -20.48 -7.69 5.84
C ALA A 31 -19.83 -6.93 7.01
N THR A 32 -20.58 -5.98 7.58
CA THR A 32 -20.11 -5.06 8.64
C THR A 32 -19.46 -5.77 9.84
N PRO A 33 -19.99 -6.86 10.40
CA PRO A 33 -19.37 -7.52 11.55
C PRO A 33 -17.97 -8.07 11.22
N VAL A 34 -17.79 -8.63 10.02
CA VAL A 34 -16.50 -9.16 9.55
C VAL A 34 -15.50 -8.02 9.37
N ALA A 35 -15.93 -6.92 8.75
CA ALA A 35 -15.08 -5.75 8.58
C ALA A 35 -14.66 -5.11 9.91
N ALA A 36 -15.58 -5.01 10.88
CA ALA A 36 -15.28 -4.51 12.22
C ALA A 36 -14.30 -5.44 12.97
N ALA A 37 -14.47 -6.76 12.88
CA ALA A 37 -13.54 -7.73 13.45
C ALA A 37 -12.14 -7.61 12.84
N LEU A 38 -12.05 -7.44 11.51
CA LEU A 38 -10.78 -7.22 10.82
C LEU A 38 -10.14 -5.88 11.17
N LEU A 39 -10.93 -4.82 11.38
CA LEU A 39 -10.42 -3.55 11.89
C LEU A 39 -9.84 -3.71 13.30
N ALA A 40 -10.57 -4.38 14.20
CA ALA A 40 -10.09 -4.63 15.56
C ALA A 40 -8.80 -5.45 15.55
N LEU A 41 -8.74 -6.52 14.76
CA LEU A 41 -7.54 -7.34 14.60
C LEU A 41 -6.36 -6.49 14.07
N ALA A 42 -6.57 -5.72 13.02
CA ALA A 42 -5.54 -4.87 12.45
C ALA A 42 -5.06 -3.80 13.46
N ALA A 43 -5.98 -3.18 14.20
CA ALA A 43 -5.67 -2.17 15.22
C ALA A 43 -4.87 -2.75 16.40
N LEU A 44 -5.11 -4.02 16.77
CA LEU A 44 -4.34 -4.72 17.81
C LEU A 44 -2.95 -5.15 17.32
N LEU A 45 -2.85 -5.65 16.09
CA LEU A 45 -1.58 -6.08 15.50
C LEU A 45 -0.67 -4.89 15.16
N TRP A 46 -1.26 -3.75 14.81
CA TRP A 46 -0.55 -2.57 14.35
C TRP A 46 0.53 -2.07 15.32
N PRO A 47 0.28 -1.74 16.59
CA PRO A 47 1.31 -1.25 17.49
C PRO A 47 2.36 -2.33 17.79
N VAL A 48 1.94 -3.60 17.89
CA VAL A 48 2.81 -4.74 18.16
C VAL A 48 3.86 -4.93 17.07
N LEU A 49 3.48 -4.70 15.80
CA LEU A 49 4.38 -4.84 14.65
C LEU A 49 5.08 -3.52 14.29
N LEU A 50 4.41 -2.38 14.43
CA LEU A 50 4.97 -1.08 14.05
C LEU A 50 6.14 -0.68 14.96
N VAL A 51 5.99 -0.85 16.27
CA VAL A 51 7.00 -0.43 17.25
C VAL A 51 8.37 -1.09 17.02
N PRO A 52 8.50 -2.42 16.92
CA PRO A 52 9.80 -3.04 16.64
C PRO A 52 10.34 -2.68 15.26
N VAL A 53 9.49 -2.55 14.24
CA VAL A 53 9.91 -2.14 12.89
C VAL A 53 10.50 -0.74 12.90
N VAL A 54 9.82 0.25 13.50
CA VAL A 54 10.27 1.64 13.55
C VAL A 54 11.54 1.77 14.40
N ARG A 55 11.66 1.01 15.49
CA ARG A 55 12.91 0.96 16.29
C ARG A 55 14.09 0.39 15.49
N GLY A 56 13.82 -0.47 14.51
CA GLY A 56 14.82 -1.02 13.60
C GLY A 56 15.17 -0.11 12.41
N TRP A 57 14.55 1.07 12.26
CA TRP A 57 14.85 1.98 11.14
C TRP A 57 16.25 2.59 11.24
N GLY A 58 17.13 2.20 10.33
CA GLY A 58 18.45 2.79 10.14
C GLY A 58 18.47 3.94 9.11
N PRO A 59 19.65 4.49 8.81
CA PRO A 59 19.85 5.33 7.64
C PRO A 59 19.86 4.49 6.35
N ARG A 60 19.50 5.09 5.21
CA ARG A 60 19.58 4.49 3.86
C ARG A 60 18.76 3.20 3.70
N MET A 61 17.51 3.25 4.14
CA MET A 61 16.59 2.12 4.10
C MET A 61 16.04 1.87 2.68
N PRO A 62 15.72 0.61 2.34
CA PRO A 62 15.02 0.26 1.11
C PRO A 62 13.56 0.75 1.14
N GLY A 63 12.87 0.70 -0.01
CA GLY A 63 11.50 1.22 -0.14
C GLY A 63 10.48 0.55 0.78
N ALA A 64 10.76 -0.65 1.30
CA ALA A 64 9.94 -1.30 2.32
C ALA A 64 9.77 -0.47 3.61
N VAL A 65 10.62 0.53 3.88
CA VAL A 65 10.48 1.47 5.01
C VAL A 65 9.11 2.18 5.03
N PHE A 66 8.51 2.40 3.85
CA PHE A 66 7.21 3.05 3.73
C PHE A 66 6.02 2.16 4.15
N LEU A 67 6.23 0.86 4.42
CA LEU A 67 5.17 -0.03 4.91
C LEU A 67 4.61 0.38 6.27
N GLY A 68 5.38 1.12 7.08
CA GLY A 68 4.91 1.80 8.30
C GLY A 68 3.74 2.73 8.03
N CYS A 69 3.89 3.59 7.04
CA CYS A 69 2.83 4.48 6.57
C CYS A 69 1.67 3.65 5.99
N VAL A 70 1.94 2.73 5.05
CA VAL A 70 0.89 1.95 4.36
C VAL A 70 -0.02 1.19 5.34
N ALA A 71 0.56 0.50 6.33
CA ALA A 71 -0.22 -0.23 7.32
C ALA A 71 -1.10 0.69 8.18
N THR A 72 -0.57 1.86 8.53
CA THR A 72 -1.27 2.86 9.35
C THR A 72 -2.42 3.50 8.56
N GLU A 73 -2.16 3.92 7.32
CA GLU A 73 -3.20 4.48 6.44
C GLU A 73 -4.28 3.45 6.08
N GLY A 74 -3.94 2.16 6.02
CA GLY A 74 -4.92 1.08 5.87
C GLY A 74 -5.98 1.07 6.99
N LEU A 75 -5.58 1.33 8.24
CA LEU A 75 -6.52 1.47 9.36
C LEU A 75 -7.46 2.65 9.14
N ALA A 76 -6.93 3.78 8.67
CA ALA A 76 -7.72 4.97 8.38
C ALA A 76 -8.75 4.70 7.25
N VAL A 77 -8.34 4.04 6.17
CA VAL A 77 -9.22 3.64 5.06
C VAL A 77 -10.36 2.73 5.55
N LEU A 78 -10.04 1.69 6.34
CA LEU A 78 -11.05 0.75 6.84
C LEU A 78 -12.00 1.42 7.84
N GLY A 79 -11.48 2.20 8.80
CA GLY A 79 -12.30 2.93 9.77
C GLY A 79 -13.24 3.93 9.11
N ALA A 80 -12.75 4.73 8.16
CA ALA A 80 -13.58 5.68 7.41
C ALA A 80 -14.62 4.98 6.53
N THR A 81 -14.26 3.84 5.91
CA THR A 81 -15.22 3.06 5.11
C THR A 81 -16.33 2.49 5.99
N LEU A 82 -15.99 1.91 7.15
CA LEU A 82 -16.97 1.39 8.12
C LEU A 82 -17.90 2.48 8.64
N SER A 83 -17.36 3.67 8.93
CA SER A 83 -18.15 4.83 9.33
C SER A 83 -19.19 5.19 8.27
N ALA A 84 -18.78 5.28 7.01
CA ALA A 84 -19.68 5.60 5.91
C ALA A 84 -20.75 4.52 5.66
N THR A 85 -20.41 3.23 5.81
CA THR A 85 -21.36 2.12 5.58
C THR A 85 -22.36 1.92 6.74
N THR A 86 -21.99 2.31 7.95
CA THR A 86 -22.83 2.14 9.16
C THR A 86 -23.51 3.42 9.62
N SER A 87 -23.25 4.54 8.94
CA SER A 87 -23.65 5.90 9.36
C SER A 87 -23.26 6.22 10.82
N THR A 88 -22.20 5.59 11.32
CA THR A 88 -21.72 5.76 12.70
C THR A 88 -20.49 6.67 12.69
N ALA A 89 -20.49 7.71 13.52
CA ALA A 89 -19.45 8.76 13.46
C ALA A 89 -18.11 8.39 14.12
N TRP A 90 -18.12 7.57 15.18
CA TRP A 90 -16.90 7.31 15.98
C TRP A 90 -15.75 6.63 15.20
N PRO A 91 -15.97 5.68 14.25
CA PRO A 91 -14.87 5.05 13.54
C PRO A 91 -14.11 6.04 12.64
N ALA A 92 -14.79 7.06 12.10
CA ALA A 92 -14.16 8.10 11.30
C ALA A 92 -13.33 9.06 12.17
N HIS A 93 -13.77 9.38 13.40
CA HIS A 93 -12.95 10.12 14.37
C HIS A 93 -11.70 9.33 14.75
N ALA A 94 -11.86 8.04 15.05
CA ALA A 94 -10.74 7.15 15.35
C ALA A 94 -9.77 7.03 14.16
N ALA A 95 -10.27 7.10 12.92
CA ALA A 95 -9.48 7.04 11.70
C ALA A 95 -8.68 8.32 11.38
N LEU A 96 -9.00 9.48 11.97
CA LEU A 96 -8.18 10.69 11.84
C LEU A 96 -6.79 10.51 12.48
N VAL A 97 -6.72 9.77 13.59
CA VAL A 97 -5.46 9.49 14.29
C VAL A 97 -4.45 8.74 13.39
N PRO A 98 -4.77 7.56 12.83
CA PRO A 98 -3.88 6.87 11.92
C PRO A 98 -3.65 7.64 10.61
N PHE A 99 -4.59 8.46 10.13
CA PHE A 99 -4.36 9.29 8.94
C PHE A 99 -3.23 10.31 9.19
N TRP A 100 -3.34 11.15 10.22
CA TRP A 100 -2.30 12.14 10.50
C TRP A 100 -0.98 11.49 10.92
N PHE A 101 -1.05 10.41 11.69
CA PHE A 101 0.14 9.68 12.10
C PHE A 101 0.82 8.96 10.93
N GLY A 102 0.05 8.43 9.97
CA GLY A 102 0.55 7.81 8.75
C GLY A 102 1.33 8.79 7.87
N LEU A 103 0.87 10.03 7.73
CA LEU A 103 1.61 11.11 7.07
C LEU A 103 2.92 11.47 7.78
N VAL A 104 2.92 11.51 9.12
CA VAL A 104 4.16 11.72 9.90
C VAL A 104 5.13 10.56 9.67
N LEU A 105 4.65 9.31 9.71
CA LEU A 105 5.46 8.13 9.42
C LEU A 105 6.02 8.17 8.00
N TYR A 106 5.25 8.66 7.02
CA TYR A 106 5.72 8.86 5.65
C TYR A 106 6.90 9.83 5.60
N ALA A 107 6.77 10.99 6.25
CA ALA A 107 7.84 11.99 6.29
C ALA A 107 9.11 11.43 6.95
N VAL A 108 8.98 10.74 8.09
CA VAL A 108 10.12 10.11 8.77
C VAL A 108 10.75 9.03 7.87
N ALA A 109 9.94 8.18 7.23
CA ALA A 109 10.42 7.15 6.31
C ALA A 109 11.15 7.78 5.10
N LEU A 110 10.67 8.90 4.57
CA LEU A 110 11.30 9.62 3.47
C LEU A 110 12.70 10.13 3.84
N PHE A 111 12.91 10.62 5.07
CA PHE A 111 14.24 11.03 5.55
C PHE A 111 15.21 9.85 5.74
N ARG A 112 14.68 8.62 5.89
CA ARG A 112 15.49 7.41 6.06
C ARG A 112 15.70 6.64 4.77
N PHE A 113 14.89 6.88 3.74
CA PHE A 113 14.95 6.22 2.44
C PHE A 113 16.25 6.54 1.68
N ASP A 114 16.88 5.56 1.04
CA ASP A 114 18.02 5.81 0.15
C ASP A 114 17.52 6.25 -1.25
N PRO A 115 17.76 7.50 -1.69
CA PRO A 115 17.30 7.97 -3.00
C PRO A 115 17.88 7.17 -4.18
N ARG A 116 19.00 6.46 -3.98
CA ARG A 116 19.59 5.59 -5.00
C ARG A 116 18.68 4.42 -5.38
N GLU A 117 17.77 4.03 -4.49
CA GLU A 117 16.79 2.96 -4.73
C GLU A 117 15.79 3.32 -5.83
N VAL A 118 15.55 4.61 -6.11
CA VAL A 118 14.71 5.04 -7.25
C VAL A 118 15.27 4.49 -8.56
N VAL A 119 16.60 4.54 -8.72
CA VAL A 119 17.28 4.09 -9.94
C VAL A 119 17.69 2.62 -9.86
N ARG A 120 18.10 2.13 -8.68
CA ARG A 120 18.72 0.80 -8.51
C ARG A 120 17.80 -0.26 -7.91
N GLY A 121 16.72 0.15 -7.25
CA GLY A 121 15.86 -0.75 -6.49
C GLY A 121 15.17 -1.79 -7.37
N ALA A 122 14.83 -2.93 -6.78
CA ALA A 122 14.28 -4.10 -7.47
C ALA A 122 12.75 -4.06 -7.63
N GLY A 123 12.08 -3.03 -7.09
CA GLY A 123 10.63 -2.82 -7.20
C GLY A 123 10.00 -2.27 -5.92
N ASP A 124 10.62 -2.48 -4.77
CA ASP A 124 10.15 -2.01 -3.46
C ASP A 124 10.21 -0.48 -3.30
N GLN A 125 11.02 0.23 -4.10
CA GLN A 125 10.98 1.70 -4.18
C GLN A 125 9.61 2.25 -4.60
N TRP A 126 8.79 1.45 -5.31
CA TRP A 126 7.44 1.87 -5.68
C TRP A 126 6.51 2.06 -4.47
N VAL A 127 6.81 1.42 -3.34
CA VAL A 127 6.04 1.57 -2.10
C VAL A 127 6.07 3.03 -1.61
N ALA A 128 7.09 3.81 -1.96
CA ALA A 128 7.15 5.25 -1.68
C ALA A 128 5.97 6.02 -2.30
N GLY A 129 5.66 5.78 -3.58
CA GLY A 129 4.49 6.37 -4.23
C GLY A 129 3.18 5.76 -3.72
N GLY A 130 3.18 4.45 -3.47
CA GLY A 130 2.01 3.72 -2.97
C GLY A 130 1.54 4.20 -1.59
N ALA A 131 2.48 4.58 -0.71
CA ALA A 131 2.17 5.10 0.61
C ALA A 131 1.41 6.44 0.56
N LEU A 132 1.83 7.37 -0.32
CA LEU A 132 1.08 8.60 -0.54
C LEU A 132 -0.28 8.32 -1.22
N ALA A 133 -0.33 7.37 -2.14
CA ALA A 133 -1.59 7.00 -2.79
C ALA A 133 -2.62 6.48 -1.78
N ILE A 134 -2.26 5.54 -0.88
CA ILE A 134 -3.18 5.07 0.16
C ILE A 134 -3.52 6.17 1.18
N SER A 135 -2.60 7.10 1.46
CA SER A 135 -2.88 8.28 2.30
C SER A 135 -3.94 9.19 1.65
N ALA A 136 -3.82 9.48 0.35
CA ALA A 136 -4.84 10.23 -0.39
C ALA A 136 -6.19 9.48 -0.44
N LEU A 137 -6.16 8.15 -0.58
CA LEU A 137 -7.36 7.32 -0.49
C LEU A 137 -8.01 7.42 0.90
N ALA A 138 -7.23 7.34 1.99
CA ALA A 138 -7.72 7.50 3.35
C ALA A 138 -8.40 8.86 3.54
N GLY A 139 -7.76 9.93 3.09
CA GLY A 139 -8.33 11.28 3.11
C GLY A 139 -9.64 11.39 2.33
N ALA A 140 -9.72 10.80 1.13
CA ALA A 140 -10.94 10.76 0.34
C ALA A 140 -12.08 9.99 1.04
N LYS A 141 -11.77 8.87 1.71
CA LYS A 141 -12.76 8.11 2.49
C LYS A 141 -13.24 8.89 3.71
N LEU A 142 -12.35 9.57 4.43
CA LEU A 142 -12.69 10.44 5.55
C LEU A 142 -13.61 11.61 5.12
N LEU A 143 -13.29 12.28 4.01
CA LEU A 143 -14.15 13.32 3.43
C LEU A 143 -15.53 12.79 3.04
N THR A 144 -15.60 11.56 2.53
CA THR A 144 -16.87 10.93 2.16
C THR A 144 -17.68 10.55 3.41
N ALA A 145 -17.02 10.05 4.47
CA ALA A 145 -17.66 9.74 5.75
C ALA A 145 -18.21 10.99 6.43
N ALA A 146 -17.51 12.13 6.33
CA ALA A 146 -17.99 13.41 6.88
C ALA A 146 -19.33 13.86 6.28
N ARG A 147 -19.59 13.53 5.01
CA ARG A 147 -20.86 13.88 4.33
C ARG A 147 -22.04 12.99 4.72
N SER A 148 -21.77 11.83 5.35
CA SER A 148 -22.83 10.87 5.69
C SER A 148 -23.49 11.15 7.04
N GLY A 149 -22.94 12.07 7.85
CA GLY A 149 -23.48 12.44 9.16
C GLY A 149 -23.46 13.95 9.40
N PRO A 150 -24.47 14.53 10.07
CA PRO A 150 -24.66 15.98 10.11
C PRO A 150 -23.61 16.77 10.92
N TYR A 151 -22.73 16.14 11.70
CA TYR A 151 -21.80 16.83 12.61
C TYR A 151 -20.54 15.99 12.91
N LEU A 152 -19.80 15.57 11.89
CA LEU A 152 -18.64 14.70 12.12
C LEU A 152 -17.38 15.45 12.57
N TRP A 153 -17.17 16.69 12.12
CA TRP A 153 -16.15 17.60 12.63
C TRP A 153 -16.45 19.03 12.17
N ASN A 154 -15.69 20.01 12.64
CA ASN A 154 -15.85 21.41 12.26
C ASN A 154 -15.33 21.70 10.83
N ASP A 155 -15.73 22.85 10.28
CA ASP A 155 -15.36 23.27 8.92
C ASP A 155 -13.84 23.44 8.72
N GLU A 156 -13.11 23.73 9.79
CA GLU A 156 -11.65 23.88 9.75
C GLU A 156 -10.96 22.52 9.53
N VAL A 157 -11.38 21.49 10.25
CA VAL A 157 -10.88 20.11 10.09
C VAL A 157 -11.24 19.58 8.70
N ASP A 158 -12.46 19.82 8.22
CA ASP A 158 -12.87 19.41 6.87
C ASP A 158 -11.97 20.05 5.81
N ARG A 159 -11.75 21.35 5.92
CA ARG A 159 -10.91 22.11 4.99
C ARG A 159 -9.45 21.66 5.04
N ALA A 160 -8.89 21.45 6.23
CA ALA A 160 -7.53 20.95 6.40
C ALA A 160 -7.38 19.56 5.79
N LEU A 161 -8.33 18.65 6.05
CA LEU A 161 -8.36 17.32 5.46
C LEU A 161 -8.47 17.37 3.94
N ARG A 162 -9.30 18.26 3.39
CA ARG A 162 -9.45 18.48 1.95
C ARG A 162 -8.13 18.90 1.30
N TYR A 163 -7.46 19.92 1.87
CA TYR A 163 -6.18 20.37 1.35
C TYR A 163 -5.10 19.29 1.48
N ALA A 164 -5.02 18.60 2.62
CA ALA A 164 -4.08 17.50 2.81
C ALA A 164 -4.32 16.38 1.78
N THR A 165 -5.58 15.98 1.58
CA THR A 165 -5.95 14.93 0.61
C THR A 165 -5.51 15.28 -0.81
N VAL A 166 -5.77 16.51 -1.26
CA VAL A 166 -5.39 16.96 -2.61
C VAL A 166 -3.87 17.09 -2.74
N ALA A 167 -3.19 17.66 -1.73
CA ALA A 167 -1.74 17.80 -1.73
C ALA A 167 -1.04 16.43 -1.77
N VAL A 168 -1.50 15.48 -0.95
CA VAL A 168 -0.97 14.12 -0.90
C VAL A 168 -1.22 13.38 -2.21
N LEU A 169 -2.38 13.57 -2.86
CA LEU A 169 -2.62 13.01 -4.19
C LEU A 169 -1.66 13.59 -5.24
N ALA A 170 -1.46 14.92 -5.24
CA ALA A 170 -0.54 15.56 -6.16
C ALA A 170 0.89 15.02 -5.99
N LEU A 171 1.33 14.84 -4.74
CA LEU A 171 2.62 14.21 -4.43
C LEU A 171 2.66 12.74 -4.87
N ALA A 172 1.58 11.98 -4.71
CA ALA A 172 1.50 10.60 -5.18
C ALA A 172 1.66 10.51 -6.70
N LEU A 173 0.99 11.39 -7.46
CA LEU A 173 1.11 11.47 -8.92
C LEU A 173 2.52 11.93 -9.37
N ALA A 174 3.13 12.86 -8.64
CA ALA A 174 4.51 13.27 -8.89
C ALA A 174 5.48 12.10 -8.68
N TRP A 175 5.34 11.36 -7.56
CA TRP A 175 6.12 10.15 -7.31
C TRP A 175 5.91 9.08 -8.38
N TYR A 176 4.66 8.88 -8.80
CA TYR A 176 4.32 7.95 -9.87
C TYR A 176 5.08 8.31 -11.16
N ALA A 177 5.09 9.60 -11.54
CA ALA A 177 5.82 10.06 -12.72
C ALA A 177 7.34 9.83 -12.59
N VAL A 178 7.94 10.18 -11.43
CA VAL A 178 9.37 9.95 -11.17
C VAL A 178 9.72 8.46 -11.28
N LEU A 179 8.92 7.58 -10.68
CA LEU A 179 9.15 6.14 -10.71
C LEU A 179 8.94 5.56 -12.11
N LEU A 180 7.94 6.03 -12.84
CA LEU A 180 7.71 5.62 -14.23
C LEU A 180 8.88 6.02 -15.13
N VAL A 181 9.35 7.26 -15.03
CA VAL A 181 10.54 7.74 -15.75
C VAL A 181 11.75 6.87 -15.40
N SER A 182 11.92 6.52 -14.12
CA SER A 182 13.02 5.64 -13.69
C SER A 182 12.96 4.24 -14.33
N GLU A 183 11.77 3.64 -14.48
CA GLU A 183 11.60 2.34 -15.13
C GLU A 183 11.87 2.42 -16.63
N VAL A 184 11.47 3.51 -17.30
CA VAL A 184 11.71 3.71 -18.74
C VAL A 184 13.20 3.95 -19.02
N MET A 185 13.86 4.77 -18.20
CA MET A 185 15.29 5.09 -18.38
C MET A 185 16.20 3.91 -18.04
N ARG A 186 15.79 3.04 -17.10
CA ARG A 186 16.56 1.88 -16.66
C ARG A 186 15.66 0.64 -16.64
N PRO A 187 15.32 0.10 -17.83
CA PRO A 187 14.45 -1.06 -17.92
C PRO A 187 15.11 -2.26 -17.27
N ARG A 188 14.38 -2.85 -16.32
CA ARG A 188 14.80 -3.96 -15.47
C ARG A 188 14.16 -5.24 -16.01
N PHE A 189 14.87 -5.90 -16.92
CA PHE A 189 14.40 -7.08 -17.67
C PHE A 189 14.44 -8.41 -16.90
N ARG A 190 15.14 -8.46 -15.75
CA ARG A 190 15.17 -9.65 -14.90
C ARG A 190 13.98 -9.63 -13.95
N TYR A 191 13.25 -10.75 -13.89
CA TYR A 191 12.18 -10.92 -12.93
C TYR A 191 12.78 -11.08 -11.52
N ASP A 192 12.21 -10.34 -10.58
CA ASP A 192 12.48 -10.43 -9.14
C ASP A 192 11.13 -10.48 -8.42
N VAL A 193 10.99 -11.28 -7.37
CA VAL A 193 9.75 -11.38 -6.59
C VAL A 193 9.31 -10.01 -6.06
N ARG A 194 10.26 -9.10 -5.79
CA ARG A 194 9.98 -7.73 -5.34
C ARG A 194 9.21 -6.89 -6.37
N ARG A 195 9.12 -7.33 -7.63
CA ARG A 195 8.26 -6.71 -8.66
C ARG A 195 6.79 -6.69 -8.27
N TRP A 196 6.32 -7.63 -7.44
CA TRP A 196 4.95 -7.55 -6.90
C TRP A 196 4.69 -6.30 -6.07
N SER A 197 5.74 -5.69 -5.50
CA SER A 197 5.65 -4.43 -4.75
C SER A 197 5.33 -3.22 -5.63
N THR A 198 5.42 -3.32 -6.97
CA THR A 198 5.04 -2.23 -7.89
C THR A 198 3.56 -2.24 -8.22
N VAL A 199 2.93 -3.42 -8.19
CA VAL A 199 1.53 -3.60 -8.56
C VAL A 199 0.58 -2.90 -7.58
N PHE A 200 0.87 -3.01 -6.28
CA PHE A 200 0.09 -2.33 -5.24
C PHE A 200 0.06 -0.81 -5.43
N PRO A 201 1.21 -0.11 -5.56
CA PRO A 201 1.25 1.33 -5.82
C PRO A 201 0.52 1.77 -7.09
N LEU A 202 0.64 1.01 -8.18
CA LEU A 202 -0.07 1.32 -9.43
C LEU A 202 -1.59 1.32 -9.21
N GLY A 203 -2.11 0.23 -8.63
CA GLY A 203 -3.53 0.09 -8.33
C GLY A 203 -4.02 1.11 -7.31
N MET A 204 -3.24 1.36 -6.26
CA MET A 204 -3.59 2.34 -5.22
C MET A 204 -3.62 3.77 -5.76
N THR A 205 -2.70 4.15 -6.66
CA THR A 205 -2.72 5.50 -7.27
C THR A 205 -3.98 5.69 -8.11
N ALA A 206 -4.39 4.67 -8.86
CA ALA A 206 -5.66 4.70 -9.61
C ALA A 206 -6.88 4.83 -8.67
N ALA A 207 -6.94 4.00 -7.62
CA ALA A 207 -8.02 4.02 -6.64
C ALA A 207 -8.11 5.35 -5.88
N ALA A 208 -6.96 5.91 -5.49
CA ALA A 208 -6.85 7.20 -4.83
C ALA A 208 -7.35 8.32 -5.76
N THR A 209 -6.87 8.35 -7.01
CA THR A 209 -7.27 9.37 -7.99
C THR A 209 -8.78 9.38 -8.20
N LEU A 210 -9.39 8.21 -8.40
CA LEU A 210 -10.85 8.08 -8.57
C LEU A 210 -11.62 8.44 -7.29
N SER A 211 -11.13 8.03 -6.11
CA SER A 211 -11.80 8.32 -4.84
C SER A 211 -11.74 9.81 -4.51
N VAL A 212 -10.59 10.46 -4.74
CA VAL A 212 -10.43 11.90 -4.55
C VAL A 212 -11.28 12.67 -5.55
N ALA A 213 -11.35 12.25 -6.83
CA ALA A 213 -12.23 12.87 -7.83
C ALA A 213 -13.67 13.01 -7.32
N THR A 214 -14.21 11.95 -6.72
CA THR A 214 -15.54 11.94 -6.10
C THR A 214 -15.59 12.76 -4.81
N ALA A 215 -14.60 12.58 -3.92
CA ALA A 215 -14.58 13.20 -2.61
C ALA A 215 -14.43 14.73 -2.68
N VAL A 216 -13.74 15.28 -3.68
CA VAL A 216 -13.58 16.74 -3.84
C VAL A 216 -14.36 17.33 -5.01
N SER A 217 -15.27 16.54 -5.62
CA SER A 217 -16.09 16.96 -6.76
C SER A 217 -15.27 17.51 -7.93
N ALA A 218 -14.17 16.83 -8.25
CA ALA A 218 -13.22 17.19 -9.31
C ALA A 218 -13.31 16.18 -10.47
N PRO A 219 -14.33 16.29 -11.35
CA PRO A 219 -14.61 15.28 -12.38
C PRO A 219 -13.46 15.09 -13.37
N TRP A 220 -12.62 16.10 -13.57
CA TRP A 220 -11.43 16.04 -14.43
C TRP A 220 -10.41 14.98 -13.98
N LEU A 221 -10.39 14.58 -12.70
CA LEU A 221 -9.56 13.49 -12.18
C LEU A 221 -10.08 12.09 -12.55
N THR A 222 -11.34 11.97 -12.99
CA THR A 222 -11.94 10.67 -13.32
C THR A 222 -11.24 10.02 -14.52
N HIS A 223 -10.97 10.81 -15.57
CA HIS A 223 -10.31 10.30 -16.76
C HIS A 223 -8.89 9.78 -16.49
N PRO A 224 -7.97 10.54 -15.87
CA PRO A 224 -6.65 10.03 -15.53
C PRO A 224 -6.72 8.85 -14.56
N GLY A 225 -7.66 8.86 -13.60
CA GLY A 225 -7.89 7.72 -12.72
C GLY A 225 -8.21 6.43 -13.49
N ARG A 226 -9.07 6.48 -14.52
CA ARG A 226 -9.38 5.32 -15.38
C ARG A 226 -8.19 4.88 -16.22
N VAL A 227 -7.37 5.81 -16.72
CA VAL A 227 -6.14 5.47 -17.43
C VAL A 227 -5.18 4.72 -16.51
N LEU A 228 -4.99 5.21 -15.28
CA LEU A 228 -4.17 4.56 -14.27
C LEU A 228 -4.66 3.15 -13.91
N VAL A 229 -5.98 2.90 -13.92
CA VAL A 229 -6.52 1.53 -13.74
C VAL A 229 -5.98 0.60 -14.83
N TRP A 230 -6.04 1.00 -16.10
CA TRP A 230 -5.53 0.16 -17.20
C TRP A 230 -4.02 -0.03 -17.13
N VAL A 231 -3.27 0.99 -16.72
CA VAL A 231 -1.83 0.84 -16.46
C VAL A 231 -1.57 -0.15 -15.32
N ALA A 232 -2.35 -0.09 -14.23
CA ALA A 232 -2.25 -1.04 -13.13
C ALA A 232 -2.57 -2.47 -13.56
N VAL A 233 -3.60 -2.67 -14.39
CA VAL A 233 -3.94 -3.98 -14.97
C VAL A 233 -2.80 -4.51 -15.85
N ALA A 234 -2.24 -3.67 -16.73
CA ALA A 234 -1.11 -4.06 -17.57
C ALA A 234 0.14 -4.41 -16.73
N GLY A 235 0.43 -3.62 -15.69
CA GLY A 235 1.49 -3.89 -14.72
C GLY A 235 1.28 -5.20 -13.96
N TRP A 236 0.06 -5.47 -13.51
CA TRP A 236 -0.30 -6.73 -12.86
C TRP A 236 -0.08 -7.93 -13.78
N LEU A 237 -0.57 -7.86 -15.03
CA LEU A 237 -0.44 -8.94 -16.02
C LEU A 237 1.02 -9.24 -16.37
N THR A 238 1.84 -8.20 -16.53
CA THR A 238 3.27 -8.36 -16.82
C THR A 238 4.03 -9.01 -15.67
N VAL A 239 3.78 -8.60 -14.42
CA VAL A 239 4.41 -9.23 -13.24
C VAL A 239 3.92 -10.67 -13.05
N ALA A 240 2.62 -10.93 -13.24
CA ALA A 240 2.05 -12.27 -13.17
C ALA A 240 2.65 -13.21 -14.23
N ALA A 241 2.79 -12.74 -15.47
CA ALA A 241 3.45 -13.52 -16.53
C ALA A 241 4.91 -13.84 -16.18
N GLY A 242 5.65 -12.86 -15.65
CA GLY A 242 7.03 -13.06 -15.17
C GLY A 242 7.12 -14.12 -14.06
N ALA A 243 6.18 -14.09 -13.10
CA ALA A 243 6.10 -15.06 -12.02
C ALA A 243 5.87 -16.49 -12.54
N VAL A 244 4.96 -16.65 -13.51
CA VAL A 244 4.67 -17.95 -14.13
C VAL A 244 5.87 -18.48 -14.91
N VAL A 245 6.58 -17.63 -15.64
CA VAL A 245 7.79 -18.04 -16.37
C VAL A 245 8.89 -18.50 -15.39
N ALA A 246 9.13 -17.74 -14.33
CA ALA A 246 10.12 -18.09 -13.30
C ALA A 246 9.79 -19.42 -12.59
N ALA A 247 8.52 -19.62 -12.21
CA ALA A 247 8.09 -20.89 -11.61
C ALA A 247 8.28 -22.09 -12.56
N ARG A 248 8.03 -21.90 -13.85
CA ARG A 248 8.24 -22.95 -14.87
C ARG A 248 9.72 -23.29 -15.06
N THR A 249 10.62 -22.30 -14.98
CA THR A 249 12.06 -22.57 -15.09
C THR A 249 12.57 -23.35 -13.88
N ASP A 250 12.11 -23.02 -12.68
CA ASP A 250 12.50 -23.71 -11.45
C ASP A 250 11.99 -25.16 -11.39
N LEU A 251 10.76 -25.41 -11.87
CA LEU A 251 10.24 -26.79 -11.96
C LEU A 251 11.01 -27.64 -12.98
N ARG A 252 11.52 -27.03 -14.05
CA ARG A 252 12.33 -27.73 -15.07
C ARG A 252 13.72 -28.08 -14.55
N SER A 253 14.37 -27.20 -13.77
CA SER A 253 15.68 -27.49 -13.18
C SER A 253 15.61 -28.62 -12.14
N LEU A 254 14.58 -28.61 -11.27
CA LEU A 254 14.34 -29.69 -10.30
C LEU A 254 14.09 -31.05 -10.97
N SER A 255 13.37 -31.04 -12.10
CA SER A 255 13.11 -32.25 -12.88
C SER A 255 14.37 -32.78 -13.57
N ALA A 256 15.29 -31.90 -13.96
CA ALA A 256 16.58 -32.28 -14.57
C ALA A 256 17.56 -32.86 -13.54
N GLU A 257 17.63 -32.30 -12.33
CA GLU A 257 18.49 -32.80 -11.24
C GLU A 257 17.98 -34.12 -10.63
N GLY A 258 16.66 -34.33 -10.58
CA GLY A 258 16.06 -35.60 -10.15
C GLY A 258 16.29 -36.77 -11.11
N GLY A 259 16.65 -36.49 -12.37
CA GLY A 259 16.97 -37.49 -13.40
C GLY A 259 18.40 -38.03 -13.34
N THR A 260 19.33 -37.32 -12.69
CA THR A 260 20.72 -37.75 -12.51
C THR A 260 20.89 -38.49 -11.18
N ARG A 261 20.42 -39.75 -11.10
CA ARG A 261 20.85 -40.68 -10.04
C ARG A 261 22.33 -41.04 -10.27
N PRO A 262 23.20 -41.03 -9.24
CA PRO A 262 24.59 -41.47 -9.38
C PRO A 262 24.61 -42.93 -9.83
N THR A 263 25.19 -43.20 -11.00
CA THR A 263 25.60 -44.55 -11.38
C THR A 263 26.62 -45.03 -10.34
N ALA A 264 26.29 -46.13 -9.66
CA ALA A 264 27.16 -46.76 -8.68
C ALA A 264 28.59 -46.96 -9.24
N PRO A 265 29.64 -46.81 -8.41
CA PRO A 265 31.01 -46.99 -8.89
C PRO A 265 31.27 -48.47 -9.25
N PRO A 266 32.10 -48.75 -10.26
CA PRO A 266 32.42 -50.12 -10.63
C PRO A 266 33.40 -50.74 -9.61
N ARG A 267 32.91 -51.83 -9.00
CA ARG A 267 33.58 -52.92 -8.28
C ARG A 267 34.56 -52.59 -7.14
#